data_AF-A0A4Y2JMZ8-F1
#
_entry.id   AF-A0A4Y2JMZ8-F1
#
_cell.length_a   1.000
_cell.length_b   1.000
_cell.length_c   1.000
_cell.angle_alpha   90.00
_cell.angle_beta   90.00
_cell.angle_gamma   90.00
#
_symmetry.space_group_name_H-M   'P 1'
#
loop_
_entity.id
_entity.type
_entity.pdbx_description
1 polymer ?
#
loop_
_entity_poly.entity_id
_entity_poly.type
_entity_poly.pdbx_seq_one_letter_code
_entity_poly.pdbx_strand_id
1 'polypeptide(L)'
;MHTKRKLCRNCRSVAFRAECSFRCEMLSRIENEHDFLNHINFSDEATFHVGNKVNMSTITESGAQKIPMQYRKWKETVQKSMCCALLHDTVIGQFVFARLL
;
A
#
# COMPACT_ATOMS: atom_id res chain seq x y z
N MET A 1 19.64 -3.32 28.53
CA MET A 1 20.44 -3.04 27.30
C MET A 1 21.46 -4.13 26.89
N HIS A 2 22.05 -4.92 27.80
CA HIS A 2 23.13 -5.87 27.46
C HIS A 2 22.71 -7.09 26.61
N THR A 3 21.43 -7.49 26.63
CA THR A 3 20.94 -8.70 25.96
C THR A 3 20.64 -8.48 24.46
N LYS A 4 20.22 -7.27 24.07
CA LYS A 4 19.80 -6.96 22.69
C LYS A 4 20.97 -6.93 21.68
N ARG A 5 22.15 -6.46 22.12
CA ARG A 5 23.36 -6.43 21.26
C ARG A 5 23.99 -7.81 20.99
N LYS A 6 23.67 -8.85 21.78
CA LYS A 6 24.21 -10.20 21.57
C LYS A 6 23.59 -10.92 20.36
N LEU A 7 22.34 -10.59 20.00
CA LEU A 7 21.62 -11.26 18.91
C LEU A 7 22.23 -10.98 17.52
N CYS A 8 22.85 -9.82 17.31
CA CYS A 8 23.38 -9.39 16.01
C CYS A 8 24.81 -9.89 15.69
N ARG A 9 25.57 -10.40 16.68
CA ARG A 9 27.00 -10.73 16.49
C ARG A 9 27.26 -11.93 15.57
N ASN A 10 26.24 -12.73 15.24
CA ASN A 10 26.40 -14.02 14.56
C ASN A 10 25.85 -14.08 13.13
N CYS A 11 25.51 -12.93 12.53
CA CYS A 11 24.80 -12.88 11.26
C CYS A 11 25.76 -12.71 10.07
N ARG A 12 25.75 -13.67 9.14
CA ARG A 12 26.76 -13.76 8.07
C ARG A 12 26.52 -12.79 6.92
N SER A 13 25.28 -12.38 6.61
CA SER A 13 24.97 -11.45 5.52
C SER A 13 24.88 -9.99 5.97
N VAL A 14 25.28 -9.06 5.09
CA VAL A 14 25.27 -7.61 5.36
C VAL A 14 23.84 -7.06 5.52
N ALA A 15 22.90 -7.51 4.68
CA ALA A 15 21.49 -7.13 4.76
C ALA A 15 20.87 -7.49 6.13
N PHE A 16 21.12 -8.70 6.62
CA PHE A 16 20.60 -9.15 7.91
C PHE A 16 21.19 -8.36 9.10
N ARG A 17 22.45 -7.92 9.00
CA ARG A 17 23.05 -7.05 10.02
C ARG A 17 22.42 -5.66 10.03
N ALA A 18 22.14 -5.08 8.86
CA ALA A 18 21.47 -3.79 8.76
C ALA A 18 20.07 -3.85 9.37
N GLU A 19 19.28 -4.87 9.04
CA GLU A 19 17.95 -5.09 9.64
C GLU A 19 18.01 -5.29 11.16
N CYS A 20 18.95 -6.10 11.66
CA CYS A 20 19.11 -6.31 13.10
C CYS A 20 19.51 -5.02 13.83
N SER A 21 20.42 -4.23 13.25
CA SER A 21 20.85 -2.95 13.81
C SER A 21 19.69 -1.98 13.86
N PHE A 22 18.99 -1.80 12.74
CA PHE A 22 17.81 -0.94 12.62
C PHE A 22 16.73 -1.34 13.63
N ARG A 23 16.41 -2.64 13.72
CA ARG A 23 15.42 -3.15 14.69
C ARG A 23 15.83 -2.86 16.13
N CYS A 24 17.09 -3.08 16.49
CA CYS A 24 17.55 -2.83 17.86
C CYS A 24 17.49 -1.35 18.23
N GLU A 25 17.85 -0.48 17.29
CA GLU A 25 17.79 0.97 17.45
C GLU A 25 16.34 1.45 17.58
N MET A 26 15.48 1.09 16.63
CA MET A 26 14.06 1.45 16.66
C MET A 26 13.36 0.96 17.92
N LEU A 27 13.59 -0.28 18.34
CA LEU A 27 13.04 -0.79 19.60
C LEU A 27 13.54 -0.01 20.82
N SER A 28 14.82 0.39 20.82
CA SER A 28 15.37 1.21 21.91
C SER A 28 14.68 2.57 21.96
N ARG A 29 14.42 3.20 20.82
CA ARG A 29 13.76 4.51 20.78
C ARG A 29 12.30 4.40 21.21
N ILE A 30 11.55 3.41 20.71
CA ILE A 30 10.17 3.13 21.15
C ILE A 30 10.08 2.90 22.67
N GLU A 31 11.05 2.20 23.28
CA GLU A 31 11.04 1.93 24.72
C GLU A 31 11.43 3.12 25.59
N ASN A 32 12.22 4.08 25.08
CA ASN A 32 12.84 5.13 25.90
C ASN A 32 12.38 6.55 25.56
N GLU A 33 11.81 6.78 24.38
CA GLU A 33 11.29 8.06 23.92
C GLU A 33 9.76 7.99 23.82
N HIS A 34 9.06 8.65 24.75
CA HIS A 34 7.60 8.54 24.94
C HIS A 34 6.79 8.86 23.67
N ASP A 35 7.21 9.88 22.91
CA ASP A 35 6.48 10.36 21.73
C ASP A 35 7.19 10.02 20.40
N PHE A 36 8.15 9.09 20.42
CA PHE A 36 8.94 8.75 19.24
C PHE A 36 8.09 8.36 18.04
N LEU A 37 7.09 7.49 18.25
CA LEU A 37 6.19 7.04 17.19
C LEU A 37 5.29 8.17 16.65
N ASN A 38 4.97 9.17 17.47
CA ASN A 38 4.13 10.30 17.06
C ASN A 38 4.81 11.19 16.03
N HIS A 39 6.15 11.12 15.94
CA HIS A 39 6.96 11.94 15.02
C HIS A 39 7.40 11.18 13.76
N ILE A 40 7.01 9.91 13.59
CA ILE A 40 7.35 9.11 12.41
C ILE A 40 6.22 9.21 11.39
N ASN A 41 6.57 9.60 10.17
CA ASN A 41 5.66 9.52 9.03
C ASN A 41 5.95 8.25 8.22
N PHE A 42 4.94 7.37 8.09
CA PHE A 42 4.99 6.18 7.27
C PHE A 42 4.40 6.45 5.89
N SER A 43 5.18 6.30 4.82
CA SER A 43 4.69 6.47 3.46
C SER A 43 4.84 5.20 2.64
N ASP A 44 3.87 4.89 1.79
CA ASP A 44 3.95 3.78 0.84
C ASP A 44 3.12 4.05 -0.45
N GLU A 45 3.40 3.28 -1.51
CA GLU A 45 2.63 3.26 -2.76
C GLU A 45 1.80 1.98 -2.86
N ALA A 46 0.48 2.11 -2.92
CA ALA A 46 -0.43 1.01 -3.18
C ALA A 46 -0.98 1.09 -4.60
N THR A 47 -1.06 -0.04 -5.30
CA THR A 47 -1.67 -0.14 -6.63
C THR A 47 -3.03 -0.80 -6.54
N PHE A 48 -4.05 -0.17 -7.11
CA PHE A 48 -5.42 -0.64 -7.19
C PHE A 48 -5.82 -0.94 -8.64
N HIS A 49 -6.43 -2.11 -8.85
CA HIS A 49 -7.07 -2.45 -10.12
C HIS A 49 -8.54 -2.02 -10.08
N VAL A 50 -8.89 -0.98 -10.83
CA VAL A 50 -10.28 -0.53 -10.95
C VAL A 50 -10.89 -1.14 -12.21
N GLY A 51 -11.72 -2.16 -12.04
CA GLY A 51 -12.50 -2.77 -13.11
C GLY A 51 -13.95 -2.29 -13.07
N ASN A 52 -14.44 -1.65 -14.13
CA ASN A 52 -15.87 -1.40 -14.32
C ASN A 52 -16.57 -2.71 -14.72
N LYS A 53 -16.77 -3.63 -13.77
CA LYS A 53 -17.66 -4.77 -13.99
C LYS A 53 -19.09 -4.31 -13.74
N VAL A 54 -19.68 -3.63 -14.73
CA VAL A 54 -21.14 -3.46 -14.78
C VAL A 54 -21.72 -4.87 -14.85
N ASN A 55 -22.49 -5.25 -13.82
CA ASN A 55 -23.15 -6.54 -13.78
C ASN A 55 -24.26 -6.53 -14.86
N MET A 56 -23.97 -7.12 -16.02
CA MET A 56 -24.86 -7.17 -17.18
C MET A 56 -26.05 -8.13 -16.99
N SER A 57 -26.38 -8.50 -15.74
CA SER A 57 -27.43 -9.49 -15.44
C SER A 57 -28.80 -8.89 -15.17
N THR A 58 -28.96 -7.56 -15.22
CA THR A 58 -30.26 -6.89 -14.95
C THR A 58 -30.90 -6.25 -16.18
N ILE A 59 -30.34 -6.44 -17.39
CA ILE A 59 -30.89 -5.90 -18.66
C ILE A 59 -31.31 -7.03 -19.59
N THR A 60 -32.04 -8.02 -19.06
CA THR A 60 -32.64 -9.08 -19.89
C THR A 60 -34.10 -9.29 -19.48
N GLU A 61 -34.89 -8.22 -19.41
CA GLU A 61 -36.35 -8.34 -19.25
C GLU A 61 -37.07 -7.05 -19.66
N SER A 62 -36.83 -6.57 -20.88
CA SER A 62 -37.85 -5.80 -21.62
C SER A 62 -37.49 -5.79 -23.10
N GLY A 63 -38.49 -6.16 -23.92
CA GLY A 63 -38.33 -6.68 -25.26
C GLY A 63 -37.70 -5.75 -26.30
N ALA A 64 -37.11 -6.41 -27.29
CA ALA A 64 -36.92 -5.94 -28.66
C ALA A 64 -36.17 -4.61 -28.86
N GLN A 65 -34.87 -4.59 -28.58
CA GLN A 65 -33.95 -3.84 -29.43
C GLN A 65 -32.62 -4.59 -29.55
N LYS A 66 -32.20 -4.90 -30.78
CA LYS A 66 -30.86 -5.42 -31.06
C LYS A 66 -29.84 -4.39 -30.57
N ILE A 67 -29.27 -4.61 -29.40
CA ILE A 67 -28.14 -3.82 -28.92
C ILE A 67 -27.01 -4.03 -29.94
N PRO A 68 -26.46 -2.96 -30.56
CA PRO A 68 -25.37 -3.12 -31.51
C PRO A 68 -24.22 -3.86 -30.82
N MET A 69 -23.56 -4.75 -31.56
CA MET A 69 -22.32 -5.45 -31.18
C MET A 69 -21.12 -4.50 -30.92
N GLN A 70 -21.34 -3.31 -30.36
CA GLN A 70 -20.32 -2.32 -30.01
C GLN A 70 -19.95 -2.33 -28.52
N TYR A 71 -20.57 -3.15 -27.68
CA TYR A 71 -20.15 -3.31 -26.27
C TYR A 71 -18.97 -4.28 -26.07
N ARG A 72 -18.33 -4.75 -27.14
CA ARG A 72 -17.25 -5.74 -27.05
C ARG A 72 -15.88 -5.20 -26.65
N LYS A 73 -15.73 -3.93 -26.28
CA LYS A 73 -14.39 -3.37 -26.04
C LYS A 73 -14.32 -2.30 -24.96
N TRP A 74 -14.77 -2.60 -23.74
CA TRP A 74 -14.35 -1.81 -22.57
C TRP A 74 -14.18 -2.71 -21.34
N LYS A 75 -13.03 -3.39 -21.29
CA LYS A 75 -12.40 -3.84 -20.05
C LYS A 75 -11.00 -3.19 -19.99
N GLU A 76 -10.95 -1.87 -20.10
CA GLU A 76 -9.78 -1.16 -19.57
C GLU A 76 -9.90 -1.24 -18.05
N THR A 77 -9.20 -2.20 -17.48
CA THR A 77 -8.97 -2.25 -16.04
C THR A 77 -7.97 -1.13 -15.78
N VAL A 78 -8.43 0.01 -15.28
CA VAL A 78 -7.55 1.15 -15.04
C VAL A 78 -6.75 0.83 -13.78
N GLN A 79 -5.44 0.64 -13.95
CA GLN A 79 -4.52 0.52 -12.82
C GLN A 79 -4.27 1.93 -12.27
N LYS A 80 -4.73 2.18 -11.06
CA LYS A 80 -4.45 3.44 -10.34
C LYS A 80 -3.46 3.13 -9.24
N SER A 81 -2.36 3.88 -9.14
CA SER A 81 -1.54 3.83 -7.93
C SER A 81 -1.87 5.03 -7.04
N MET A 82 -1.68 4.84 -5.74
CA MET A 82 -1.95 5.84 -4.74
C MET A 82 -0.77 5.83 -3.77
N CYS A 83 -0.14 6.97 -3.58
CA CYS A 83 0.78 7.15 -2.47
C CYS A 83 0.07 7.87 -1.34
N CYS A 84 0.28 7.39 -0.12
CA CYS A 84 -0.14 8.09 1.08
C CYS A 84 0.98 8.08 2.11
N ALA A 85 0.96 9.09 2.96
CA ALA A 85 1.75 9.18 4.16
C ALA A 85 0.82 9.13 5.38
N LEU A 86 1.26 8.50 6.46
CA LEU A 86 0.51 8.31 7.70
C LEU A 86 1.35 8.81 8.86
N LEU A 87 0.79 9.74 9.63
CA LEU A 87 1.24 10.12 10.95
C LEU A 87 0.35 9.42 11.99
N HIS A 88 0.70 9.54 13.27
CA HIS A 88 -0.06 8.95 14.38
C HIS A 88 -1.57 9.30 14.38
N ASP A 89 -1.92 10.54 14.03
CA ASP A 89 -3.29 11.05 14.10
C ASP A 89 -3.86 11.50 12.74
N THR A 90 -3.03 11.49 11.68
CA THR A 90 -3.37 12.16 10.42
C THR A 90 -2.91 11.37 9.21
N VAL A 91 -3.78 11.26 8.21
CA VAL A 91 -3.40 10.83 6.85
C VAL A 91 -2.88 12.03 6.09
N ILE A 92 -1.60 12.03 5.74
CA ILE A 92 -0.94 13.08 4.97
C ILE A 92 -0.94 12.68 3.50
N GLY A 93 -1.89 13.26 2.76
CA GLY A 93 -1.97 13.16 1.30
C GLY A 93 -2.57 11.84 0.80
N GLN A 94 -3.62 11.96 -0.01
CA GLN A 94 -4.06 10.91 -0.92
C GLN A 94 -3.63 11.33 -2.32
N PHE A 95 -2.41 10.96 -2.73
CA PHE A 95 -1.93 11.27 -4.07
C PHE A 95 -2.34 10.12 -4.99
N VAL A 96 -3.45 10.29 -5.71
CA VAL A 96 -3.89 9.33 -6.71
C VAL A 96 -3.12 9.60 -8.00
N PHE A 97 -2.24 8.68 -8.35
CA PHE A 97 -1.59 8.63 -9.65
C PHE A 97 -2.48 7.81 -10.59
N ALA A 98 -3.10 8.48 -11.55
CA ALA A 98 -3.54 7.78 -12.74
C ALA A 98 -2.28 7.45 -13.53
N ARG A 99 -1.87 6.18 -13.59
CA ARG A 99 -0.92 5.75 -14.63
C ARG A 99 -1.65 5.96 -15.97
N LEU A 100 -1.38 7.11 -16.60
CA LEU A 100 -1.69 7.34 -18.01
C LEU A 100 -0.79 6.39 -18.80
N LEU A 101 -1.32 5.23 -19.16
CA LEU A 101 -0.83 4.44 -20.28
C LEU A 101 -1.67 4.76 -21.50
#